data_AF-A0A922CE27-F1
#
_entry.id   AF-A0A922CE27-F1
#
_cell.length_a   1.000
_cell.length_b   1.000
_cell.length_c   1.000
_cell.angle_alpha   90.00
_cell.angle_beta   90.00
_cell.angle_gamma   90.00
#
_symmetry.space_group_name_H-M   'P 1'
#
loop_
_entity.id
_entity.type
_entity.pdbx_description
1 polymer ?
#
loop_
_entity_poly.entity_id
_entity_poly.type
_entity_poly.pdbx_seq_one_letter_code
_entity_poly.pdbx_strand_id
1 'polypeptide(L)'
;MNSKRKCCDVTSMCGLNLWQGVIFVGTSTIVICSLIFIISAVTLGHMVSETENQYNKNAVLAINILFVLYSSCISSYQIVISALLVWHALKHIKDGVFFCTLWYVSHLSILSLYCFLFSARTIITFNAKQYFSAVVTVVCAAVYKALFIYFSVVVNSYLHSLEAERYV
;
A
#
# COMPACT_ATOMS: atom_id res chain seq x y z
N MET A 1 -16.75 32.22 -13.86
CA MET A 1 -15.40 31.62 -13.99
C MET A 1 -15.45 30.17 -13.53
N ASN A 2 -14.96 29.27 -14.38
CA ASN A 2 -15.03 27.81 -14.36
C ASN A 2 -15.20 27.10 -13.00
N SER A 3 -16.38 26.49 -12.82
CA SER A 3 -16.57 25.32 -11.95
C SER A 3 -15.77 24.16 -12.55
N LYS A 4 -14.49 24.05 -12.21
CA LYS A 4 -13.77 22.77 -12.31
C LYS A 4 -14.46 21.86 -11.30
N ARG A 5 -15.31 20.95 -11.76
CA ARG A 5 -15.85 19.87 -10.93
C ARG A 5 -14.69 19.22 -10.18
N LYS A 6 -14.61 19.48 -8.87
CA LYS A 6 -13.72 18.82 -7.91
C LYS A 6 -14.17 17.38 -7.72
N CYS A 7 -13.99 16.56 -8.76
CA CYS A 7 -14.16 15.13 -8.62
C CYS A 7 -12.99 14.64 -7.77
N CYS A 8 -13.28 14.05 -6.60
CA CYS A 8 -12.32 13.50 -5.64
C CYS A 8 -11.75 14.45 -4.55
N ASP A 9 -12.35 15.61 -4.28
CA ASP A 9 -12.08 16.34 -3.03
C ASP A 9 -13.18 16.00 -2.00
N VAL A 10 -12.78 15.40 -0.89
CA VAL A 10 -13.68 15.12 0.24
C VAL A 10 -13.49 16.24 1.26
N THR A 11 -14.55 16.96 1.62
CA THR A 11 -14.47 18.06 2.61
C THR A 11 -14.42 17.56 4.06
N SER A 12 -14.93 16.35 4.32
CA SER A 12 -14.88 15.69 5.63
C SER A 12 -14.97 14.17 5.48
N MET A 13 -14.21 13.43 6.29
CA MET A 13 -14.22 11.97 6.22
C MET A 13 -15.28 11.44 7.19
N CYS A 14 -16.48 11.08 6.70
CA CYS A 14 -17.61 10.65 7.55
C CYS A 14 -17.97 11.66 8.67
N GLY A 15 -17.82 12.97 8.40
CA GLY A 15 -18.05 14.04 9.41
C GLY A 15 -16.85 14.36 10.31
N LEU A 16 -15.71 13.67 10.15
CA LEU A 16 -14.46 13.95 10.87
C LEU A 16 -13.58 14.97 10.11
N ASN A 17 -12.70 15.63 10.87
CA ASN A 17 -11.73 16.58 10.33
C ASN A 17 -10.70 15.86 9.43
N LEU A 18 -10.23 16.53 8.37
CA LEU A 18 -9.29 15.94 7.40
C LEU A 18 -7.98 15.43 8.04
N TRP A 19 -7.51 16.10 9.11
CA TRP A 19 -6.34 15.64 9.86
C TRP A 19 -6.57 14.27 10.52
N GLN A 20 -7.76 14.01 11.06
CA GLN A 20 -8.14 12.72 11.63
C GLN A 20 -8.22 11.65 10.55
N GLY A 21 -8.64 12.02 9.34
CA GLY A 21 -8.59 11.14 8.17
C GLY A 21 -7.17 10.70 7.81
N VAL A 22 -6.18 11.60 7.91
CA VAL A 22 -4.77 11.26 7.67
C VAL A 22 -4.20 10.34 8.76
N ILE A 23 -4.56 10.56 10.03
CA ILE A 23 -4.21 9.60 11.10
C ILE A 23 -4.81 8.23 10.80
N PHE A 24 -6.09 8.19 10.42
CA PHE A 24 -6.78 6.94 10.11
C PHE A 24 -6.09 6.19 8.97
N VAL A 25 -5.72 6.89 7.89
CA VAL A 25 -4.96 6.31 6.78
C VAL A 25 -3.62 5.77 7.25
N GLY A 26 -2.83 6.59 7.95
CA GLY A 26 -1.51 6.17 8.42
C GLY A 26 -1.56 4.98 9.38
N THR A 27 -2.48 5.00 10.35
CA THR A 27 -2.66 3.88 11.30
C THR A 27 -3.18 2.62 10.62
N SER A 28 -4.13 2.73 9.69
CA SER A 28 -4.62 1.59 8.91
C SER A 28 -3.52 0.97 8.06
N THR A 29 -2.69 1.79 7.40
CA THR A 29 -1.55 1.29 6.63
C THR A 29 -0.54 0.57 7.52
N ILE A 30 -0.23 1.08 8.72
CA ILE A 30 0.64 0.39 9.68
C ILE A 30 0.07 -0.99 10.02
N VAL A 31 -1.20 -1.08 10.41
CA VAL A 31 -1.83 -2.36 10.80
C VAL A 31 -1.81 -3.36 9.63
N ILE A 32 -2.22 -2.94 8.44
CA ILE A 32 -2.24 -3.80 7.24
C ILE A 32 -0.83 -4.26 6.89
N CYS A 33 0.16 -3.37 6.86
CA CYS A 33 1.53 -3.72 6.53
C CYS A 33 2.18 -4.61 7.60
N SER A 34 1.89 -4.39 8.88
CA SER A 34 2.38 -5.28 9.95
C SER A 34 1.82 -6.69 9.83
N LEU A 35 0.52 -6.83 9.53
CA LEU A 35 -0.08 -8.15 9.28
C LEU A 35 0.55 -8.86 8.08
N ILE A 36 0.74 -8.14 6.96
CA ILE A 36 1.41 -8.69 5.77
C ILE A 36 2.84 -9.08 6.10
N PHE A 37 3.58 -8.25 6.83
CA PHE A 37 4.96 -8.54 7.22
C PHE A 37 5.07 -9.82 8.04
N ILE A 38 4.19 -10.01 9.03
CA ILE A 38 4.15 -11.22 9.86
C ILE A 38 3.81 -12.45 9.02
N ILE A 39 2.78 -12.37 8.18
CA ILE A 39 2.38 -13.48 7.28
C ILE A 39 3.54 -13.85 6.35
N SER A 40 4.20 -12.86 5.77
CA SER A 40 5.36 -13.06 4.89
C SER A 40 6.53 -13.69 5.64
N ALA A 41 6.83 -13.26 6.87
CA ALA A 41 7.89 -13.86 7.70
C ALA A 41 7.61 -15.33 8.04
N VAL A 42 6.37 -15.66 8.43
CA VAL A 42 5.94 -17.05 8.69
C VAL A 42 6.05 -17.90 7.42
N THR A 43 5.57 -17.38 6.29
CA THR A 43 5.62 -18.06 5.00
C THR A 43 7.05 -18.32 4.55
N LEU A 44 7.95 -17.33 4.72
CA LEU A 44 9.37 -17.48 4.40
C LEU A 44 10.03 -18.54 5.28
N GLY A 45 9.74 -18.54 6.59
CA GLY A 45 10.26 -19.53 7.53
C GLY A 45 9.85 -20.96 7.15
N HIS A 46 8.60 -21.17 6.74
CA HIS A 46 8.12 -22.47 6.25
C HIS A 46 8.83 -22.89 4.96
N MET A 47 8.96 -21.98 3.99
CA MET A 47 9.59 -22.29 2.70
C MET A 47 11.07 -22.61 2.86
N VAL A 48 11.81 -21.83 3.65
CA VAL A 48 13.25 -22.06 3.89
C VAL A 48 13.49 -23.38 4.63
N SER A 49 12.60 -23.77 5.55
CA SER A 49 12.68 -25.06 6.25
C SER A 49 12.48 -26.27 5.34
N GLU A 50 11.81 -26.11 4.19
CA GLU A 50 11.47 -27.21 3.28
C GLU A 50 12.43 -27.34 2.09
N THR A 51 13.34 -26.38 1.86
CA THR A 51 14.06 -26.32 0.57
C THR A 51 15.53 -25.94 0.64
N GLU A 52 16.40 -26.94 0.54
CA GLU A 52 17.80 -26.76 0.09
C GLU A 52 18.00 -27.04 -1.42
N ASN A 53 17.04 -27.63 -2.15
CA ASN A 53 17.32 -28.08 -3.54
C ASN A 53 16.17 -28.00 -4.58
N GLN A 54 15.03 -27.35 -4.30
CA GLN A 54 13.87 -27.34 -5.23
C GLN A 54 13.60 -26.00 -5.96
N TYR A 55 14.28 -24.90 -5.62
CA TYR A 55 13.99 -23.59 -6.18
C TYR A 55 14.18 -23.50 -7.71
N ASN A 56 15.17 -24.19 -8.25
CA ASN A 56 15.45 -24.20 -9.70
C ASN A 56 14.48 -25.08 -10.51
N LYS A 57 13.66 -25.90 -9.85
CA LYS A 57 12.76 -26.86 -10.52
C LYS A 57 11.30 -26.45 -10.51
N ASN A 58 10.90 -25.50 -9.65
CA ASN A 58 9.51 -25.10 -9.49
C ASN A 58 9.33 -23.58 -9.61
N ALA A 59 8.92 -23.12 -10.79
CA ALA A 59 8.66 -21.71 -11.08
C ALA A 59 7.61 -21.08 -10.14
N VAL A 60 6.65 -21.87 -9.64
CA VAL A 60 5.63 -21.40 -8.69
C VAL A 60 6.24 -21.08 -7.33
N LEU A 61 7.18 -21.91 -6.87
CA LEU A 61 7.87 -21.67 -5.62
C LEU A 61 8.76 -20.42 -5.73
N ALA A 62 9.50 -20.28 -6.83
CA ALA A 62 10.35 -19.12 -7.08
C ALA A 62 9.57 -17.80 -7.06
N ILE A 63 8.41 -17.72 -7.75
CA ILE A 63 7.60 -16.50 -7.75
C ILE A 63 6.97 -16.22 -6.38
N ASN A 64 6.60 -17.25 -5.61
CA ASN A 64 6.06 -17.07 -4.26
C ASN A 64 7.11 -16.51 -3.30
N ILE A 65 8.37 -16.96 -3.40
CA ILE A 65 9.47 -16.42 -2.57
C ILE A 65 9.77 -14.98 -2.94
N LEU A 66 9.83 -14.67 -4.25
CA LEU A 66 9.97 -13.28 -4.71
C LEU A 66 8.83 -12.42 -4.16
N PHE A 67 7.60 -12.92 -4.19
CA PHE A 67 6.44 -12.22 -3.67
C PHE A 67 6.53 -11.98 -2.15
N VAL A 68 6.92 -13.01 -1.38
CA VAL A 68 7.09 -12.92 0.08
C VAL A 68 8.21 -11.94 0.44
N LEU A 69 9.37 -12.04 -0.22
CA LEU A 69 10.49 -11.15 0.01
C LEU A 69 10.12 -9.70 -0.32
N TYR A 70 9.53 -9.48 -1.50
CA TYR A 70 9.15 -8.15 -1.95
C TYR A 70 8.08 -7.50 -1.06
N SER A 71 7.05 -8.27 -0.69
CA SER A 71 6.01 -7.81 0.22
C SER A 71 6.54 -7.47 1.62
N SER A 72 7.53 -8.21 2.13
CA SER A 72 8.16 -7.92 3.42
C SER A 72 8.95 -6.60 3.40
N CYS A 73 9.77 -6.37 2.36
CA CYS A 73 10.55 -5.14 2.20
C CYS A 73 9.66 -3.90 2.04
N ILE A 74 8.61 -4.01 1.22
CA ILE A 74 7.66 -2.90 1.06
C ILE A 74 6.88 -2.65 2.35
N SER A 75 6.45 -3.70 3.03
CA SER A 75 5.66 -3.55 4.26
C SER A 75 6.47 -2.87 5.35
N SER A 76 7.75 -3.23 5.52
CA SER A 76 8.62 -2.55 6.49
C SER A 76 8.84 -1.08 6.13
N TYR A 77 9.09 -0.78 4.86
CA TYR A 77 9.19 0.60 4.37
C TYR A 77 7.90 1.40 4.61
N GLN A 78 6.74 0.82 4.32
CA GLN A 78 5.46 1.50 4.47
C GLN A 78 5.04 1.69 5.93
N ILE A 79 5.45 0.79 6.83
CA ILE A 79 5.30 0.99 8.28
C ILE A 79 6.06 2.24 8.71
N VAL A 80 7.31 2.40 8.27
CA VAL A 80 8.14 3.56 8.64
C VAL A 80 7.54 4.86 8.11
N ILE A 81 7.20 4.92 6.82
CA ILE A 81 6.63 6.13 6.21
C ILE A 81 5.27 6.48 6.83
N SER A 82 4.44 5.48 7.11
CA SER A 82 3.13 5.70 7.74
C SER A 82 3.24 6.09 9.22
N ALA A 83 4.24 5.57 9.94
CA ALA A 83 4.52 6.01 11.31
C ALA A 83 4.98 7.48 11.35
N LEU A 84 5.82 7.89 10.39
CA LEU A 84 6.19 9.30 10.23
C LEU A 84 4.99 10.19 9.91
N LEU A 85 4.08 9.72 9.04
CA LEU A 85 2.83 10.43 8.73
C LEU A 85 1.94 10.60 9.96
N VAL A 86 1.73 9.53 10.74
CA VAL A 86 0.93 9.58 11.98
C VAL A 86 1.58 10.49 13.02
N TRP A 87 2.89 10.38 13.22
CA TRP A 87 3.63 11.23 14.14
C TRP A 87 3.52 12.71 13.76
N HIS A 88 3.66 13.00 12.47
CA HIS A 88 3.51 14.35 11.92
C HIS A 88 2.10 14.89 12.15
N ALA A 89 1.08 14.10 11.81
CA ALA A 89 -0.31 14.43 12.02
C ALA A 89 -0.55 14.76 13.51
N LEU A 90 -0.13 13.87 14.43
CA LEU A 90 -0.36 14.01 15.88
C LEU A 90 0.25 15.28 16.47
N LYS A 91 1.38 15.74 15.92
CA LYS A 91 2.05 16.95 16.38
C LYS A 91 1.52 18.25 15.76
N HIS A 92 0.50 18.18 14.87
CA HIS A 92 -0.08 19.35 14.21
C HIS A 92 0.96 20.30 13.58
N ILE A 93 2.05 19.78 13.03
CA ILE A 93 3.12 20.60 12.47
C ILE A 93 2.62 21.21 11.15
N LYS A 94 2.41 22.53 11.13
CA LYS A 94 1.80 23.28 10.02
C LYS A 94 2.53 23.15 8.67
N ASP A 95 3.83 22.84 8.66
CA ASP A 95 4.64 22.66 7.42
C ASP A 95 4.68 21.22 6.89
N GLY A 96 3.66 20.43 7.22
CA GLY A 96 3.58 18.99 7.00
C GLY A 96 3.44 18.44 5.59
N VAL A 97 3.38 19.31 4.58
CA VAL A 97 3.13 18.94 3.18
C VAL A 97 4.11 17.85 2.72
N PHE A 98 5.36 17.92 3.18
CA PHE A 98 6.40 16.94 2.84
C PHE A 98 6.02 15.50 3.17
N PHE A 99 5.51 15.21 4.37
CA PHE A 99 5.20 13.84 4.78
C PHE A 99 3.97 13.28 4.06
N CYS A 100 2.98 14.13 3.78
CA CYS A 100 1.81 13.74 3.00
C CYS A 100 2.19 13.41 1.54
N THR A 101 3.00 14.27 0.92
CA THR A 101 3.51 14.04 -0.44
C THR A 101 4.44 12.84 -0.49
N LEU A 102 5.31 12.66 0.51
CA LEU A 102 6.20 11.51 0.61
C LEU A 102 5.39 10.21 0.68
N TRP A 103 4.42 10.12 1.58
CA TRP A 103 3.55 8.94 1.69
C TRP A 103 2.81 8.64 0.38
N TYR A 104 2.27 9.67 -0.28
CA TYR A 104 1.53 9.54 -1.53
C TYR A 104 2.41 9.05 -2.68
N VAL A 105 3.55 9.70 -2.91
CA VAL A 105 4.50 9.34 -3.98
C VAL A 105 5.09 7.95 -3.74
N SER A 106 5.41 7.62 -2.49
CA SER A 106 5.88 6.29 -2.09
C SER A 106 4.87 5.20 -2.39
N HIS A 107 3.58 5.40 -2.10
CA HIS A 107 2.57 4.41 -2.46
C HIS A 107 2.34 4.31 -3.97
N LEU A 108 2.41 5.43 -4.69
CA LEU A 108 2.26 5.44 -6.15
C LEU A 108 3.38 4.64 -6.84
N SER A 109 4.63 4.80 -6.39
CA SER A 109 5.76 4.02 -6.93
C SER A 109 5.66 2.54 -6.57
N ILE A 110 5.17 2.21 -5.38
CA ILE A 110 4.94 0.83 -4.95
C ILE A 110 3.80 0.16 -5.74
N LEU A 111 2.75 0.91 -6.11
CA LEU A 111 1.63 0.38 -6.88
C LEU A 111 2.09 -0.17 -8.25
N SER A 112 2.99 0.53 -8.93
CA SER A 112 3.51 0.08 -10.24
C SER A 112 4.29 -1.23 -10.11
N LEU A 113 5.12 -1.34 -9.07
CA LEU A 113 5.90 -2.53 -8.80
C LEU A 113 5.02 -3.72 -8.40
N TYR A 114 4.01 -3.51 -7.56
CA TYR A 114 3.01 -4.53 -7.25
C TYR A 114 2.24 -4.97 -8.50
N CYS A 115 1.91 -4.06 -9.41
CA CYS A 115 1.23 -4.42 -10.67
C CYS A 115 2.06 -5.43 -11.48
N PHE A 116 3.37 -5.23 -11.59
CA PHE A 116 4.26 -6.19 -12.25
C PHE A 116 4.32 -7.53 -11.50
N LEU A 117 4.48 -7.50 -10.17
CA LEU A 117 4.55 -8.72 -9.35
C LEU A 117 3.25 -9.55 -9.41
N PHE A 118 2.10 -8.90 -9.26
CA PHE A 118 0.80 -9.56 -9.34
C PHE A 118 0.55 -10.15 -10.73
N SER A 119 0.94 -9.45 -11.80
CA SER A 119 0.83 -9.95 -13.17
C SER A 119 1.72 -11.18 -13.39
N ALA A 120 2.99 -11.11 -12.99
CA ALA A 120 3.93 -12.22 -13.11
C ALA A 120 3.46 -13.46 -12.34
N ARG A 121 3.02 -13.28 -11.09
CA ARG A 121 2.47 -14.37 -10.26
C ARG A 121 1.22 -14.98 -10.87
N THR A 122 0.31 -14.17 -11.41
CA THR A 122 -0.90 -14.66 -12.07
C THR A 122 -0.55 -15.51 -13.30
N ILE A 123 0.35 -15.04 -14.16
CA ILE A 123 0.77 -15.77 -15.37
C ILE A 123 1.41 -17.11 -15.00
N ILE A 124 2.35 -17.12 -14.05
CA ILE A 124 3.07 -18.34 -13.64
C ILE A 124 2.13 -19.35 -12.99
N THR A 125 1.23 -18.90 -12.11
CA THR A 125 0.25 -19.79 -11.45
C THR A 125 -0.80 -20.33 -12.41
N PHE A 126 -1.23 -19.53 -13.39
CA PHE A 126 -2.14 -19.97 -14.44
C PHE A 126 -1.49 -21.03 -15.34
N ASN A 127 -0.22 -20.83 -15.73
CA ASN A 127 0.54 -21.80 -16.51
C ASN A 127 0.76 -23.12 -15.75
N ALA A 128 0.95 -23.04 -14.42
CA ALA A 128 1.05 -24.20 -13.55
C ALA A 128 -0.30 -24.87 -13.22
N LYS A 129 -1.41 -24.46 -13.87
CA LYS A 129 -2.78 -24.96 -13.65
C LYS A 129 -3.30 -24.76 -12.21
N GLN A 130 -2.70 -23.86 -11.45
CA GLN A 130 -3.15 -23.50 -10.10
C GLN A 130 -4.14 -22.34 -10.15
N TYR A 131 -5.30 -22.58 -10.78
CA TYR A 131 -6.29 -21.53 -11.07
C TYR A 131 -6.81 -20.82 -9.81
N PHE A 132 -7.01 -21.56 -8.71
CA PHE A 132 -7.47 -20.96 -7.46
C PHE A 132 -6.47 -19.92 -6.92
N SER A 133 -5.17 -20.24 -6.92
CA SER A 133 -4.11 -19.32 -6.49
C SER A 133 -4.02 -18.09 -7.39
N ALA A 134 -4.20 -18.26 -8.71
CA ALA A 134 -4.24 -17.16 -9.66
C ALA A 134 -5.44 -16.23 -9.39
N VAL A 135 -6.64 -16.77 -9.18
CA VAL A 135 -7.85 -15.98 -8.90
C VAL A 135 -7.71 -15.21 -7.60
N VAL A 136 -7.22 -15.85 -6.53
CA VAL A 136 -6.96 -15.18 -5.25
C VAL A 136 -5.96 -14.03 -5.43
N THR A 137 -4.91 -14.24 -6.23
CA THR A 137 -3.89 -13.23 -6.52
C THR A 137 -4.50 -12.00 -7.21
N VAL A 138 -5.40 -12.20 -8.18
CA VAL A 138 -6.10 -11.12 -8.88
C VAL A 138 -7.06 -10.37 -7.96
N VAL A 139 -7.81 -11.09 -7.11
CA VAL A 139 -8.73 -10.47 -6.14
C VAL A 139 -7.96 -9.61 -5.15
N CYS A 140 -6.84 -10.11 -4.60
CA CYS A 140 -5.98 -9.34 -3.70
C CYS A 140 -5.44 -8.07 -4.38
N ALA A 141 -5.03 -8.16 -5.65
CA ALA A 141 -4.56 -7.00 -6.40
C ALA A 141 -5.66 -5.93 -6.59
N ALA A 142 -6.89 -6.36 -6.87
CA ALA A 142 -8.04 -5.47 -7.00
C ALA A 142 -8.38 -4.77 -5.68
N VAL A 143 -8.40 -5.51 -4.57
CA VAL A 143 -8.64 -4.96 -3.23
C VAL A 143 -7.56 -3.96 -2.84
N TYR A 144 -6.28 -4.30 -3.06
CA TYR A 144 -5.16 -3.40 -2.80
C TYR A 144 -5.29 -2.09 -3.58
N LYS A 145 -5.61 -2.16 -4.88
CA LYS A 145 -5.83 -0.99 -5.72
C LYS A 145 -6.99 -0.12 -5.22
N ALA A 146 -8.12 -0.73 -4.85
CA ALA A 146 -9.29 -0.01 -4.36
C ALA A 146 -9.00 0.73 -3.04
N LEU A 147 -8.35 0.05 -2.08
CA LEU A 147 -7.92 0.65 -0.83
C LEU A 147 -6.94 1.81 -1.06
N PHE A 148 -5.98 1.64 -1.96
CA PHE A 148 -5.03 2.69 -2.30
C PHE A 148 -5.73 3.94 -2.86
N ILE A 149 -6.64 3.78 -3.82
CA ILE A 149 -7.39 4.91 -4.38
C ILE A 149 -8.13 5.66 -3.28
N TYR A 150 -8.77 4.94 -2.35
CA TYR A 150 -9.47 5.56 -1.24
C TYR A 150 -8.54 6.36 -0.32
N PHE A 151 -7.41 5.78 0.10
CA PHE A 151 -6.44 6.47 0.95
C PHE A 151 -5.79 7.67 0.24
N SER A 152 -5.50 7.55 -1.06
CA SER A 152 -5.01 8.65 -1.89
C SER A 152 -5.96 9.82 -1.92
N VAL A 153 -7.27 9.57 -2.07
CA VAL A 153 -8.29 10.64 -2.05
C VAL A 153 -8.28 11.38 -0.71
N VAL A 154 -8.18 10.66 0.41
CA VAL A 154 -8.14 11.26 1.76
C VAL A 154 -6.90 12.12 1.96
N VAL A 155 -5.71 11.58 1.64
CA VAL A 155 -4.44 12.30 1.82
C VAL A 155 -4.37 13.50 0.87
N ASN A 156 -4.83 13.37 -0.38
CA ASN A 156 -4.86 14.47 -1.33
C ASN A 156 -5.83 15.58 -0.91
N SER A 157 -7.00 15.23 -0.37
CA SER A 157 -7.97 16.21 0.15
C SER A 157 -7.37 17.02 1.31
N TYR A 158 -6.61 16.36 2.20
CA TYR A 158 -5.88 17.05 3.27
C TYR A 158 -4.76 17.95 2.73
N LEU A 159 -3.98 17.47 1.76
CA LEU A 159 -2.92 18.24 1.12
C LEU A 159 -3.46 19.56 0.52
N HIS A 160 -4.57 19.49 -0.21
CA HIS A 160 -5.21 20.68 -0.77
C HIS A 160 -5.77 21.62 0.30
N SER A 161 -6.25 21.10 1.44
CA SER A 161 -6.68 21.95 2.56
C SER A 161 -5.52 22.74 3.17
N LEU A 162 -4.34 22.12 3.30
CA LEU A 162 -3.14 22.77 3.79
C LEU A 162 -2.59 23.82 2.81
N GLU A 163 -2.65 23.53 1.51
CA GLU A 163 -2.27 24.51 0.48
C GLU A 163 -3.19 25.74 0.49
N ALA A 164 -4.51 25.53 0.62
CA ALA A 164 -5.47 26.62 0.68
C ALA A 164 -5.24 27.55 1.88
N GLU A 165 -4.85 27.02 3.05
CA GLU A 165 -4.50 27.83 4.23
C GLU A 165 -3.17 28.58 4.07
N ARG A 166 -2.25 28.11 3.22
CA ARG A 166 -0.92 28.70 3.05
C ARG A 166 -0.90 29.94 2.13
N TYR A 167 -1.92 30.10 1.30
CA TYR A 167 -2.06 31.21 0.34
C TYR A 167 -3.11 32.26 0.76
N VAL A 168 -3.57 32.21 2.02
CA VAL A 168 -4.43 33.21 2.67
C VAL A 168 -3.60 34.00 3.67
#